data_AF-A0A1I8BVQ9-F1
#
_entry.id   AF-A0A1I8BVQ9-F1
#
_cell.length_a   1.000
_cell.length_b   1.000
_cell.length_c   1.000
_cell.angle_alpha   90.00
_cell.angle_beta   90.00
_cell.angle_gamma   90.00
#
_symmetry.space_group_name_H-M   'P 1'
#
loop_
_entity.id
_entity.type
_entity.pdbx_description
1 polymer ?
#
loop_
_entity_poly.entity_id
_entity_poly.type
_entity_poly.pdbx_seq_one_letter_code
_entity_poly.pdbx_strand_id
1 'polypeptide(L)'
;MAQNLTDSIDKVLYDKDTGVWYDMDLVEKNLRTKFYPSNIYPLLLENNKRPKDVCDRVINYLYKSGALEFKGGIPSSMERNSSEQWDFPNGWAPQQHLFVVSLLNCHNNTKGKSIAKKIVNAFLTTTCNGFFNPKVGKPAQMWEKYDVRFGDGRSGFGGEYPPQSGFGWTNGVVLEFIRLFYTNLEKVKN
;
A
#
# COMPACT_ATOMS: atom_id res chain seq x y z
N MET A 1 11.90 21.41 -13.50
CA MET A 1 11.33 21.39 -12.14
C MET A 1 11.05 19.96 -11.67
N ALA A 2 10.29 19.14 -12.43
CA ALA A 2 10.00 17.75 -12.05
C ALA A 2 11.24 16.84 -11.89
N GLN A 3 12.19 16.86 -12.84
CA GLN A 3 13.42 16.06 -12.70
C GLN A 3 14.25 16.45 -11.46
N ASN A 4 14.30 17.75 -11.14
CA ASN A 4 15.01 18.23 -9.95
C ASN A 4 14.34 17.74 -8.66
N LEU A 5 13.00 17.58 -8.66
CA LEU A 5 12.27 17.04 -7.51
C LEU A 5 12.58 15.55 -7.31
N THR A 6 12.48 14.73 -8.36
CA THR A 6 12.77 13.29 -8.26
C THR A 6 14.21 13.03 -7.86
N ASP A 7 15.17 13.77 -8.42
CA ASP A 7 16.57 13.69 -8.03
C ASP A 7 16.79 14.11 -6.56
N SER A 8 16.04 15.09 -6.07
CA SER A 8 16.12 15.52 -4.67
C SER A 8 15.53 14.48 -3.71
N ILE A 9 14.40 13.86 -4.07
CA ILE A 9 13.79 12.75 -3.33
C ILE A 9 14.80 11.61 -3.20
N ASP A 10 15.41 11.19 -4.31
CA ASP A 10 16.39 10.10 -4.31
C ASP A 10 17.68 10.48 -3.57
N LYS A 11 18.04 11.77 -3.51
CA LYS A 11 19.23 12.22 -2.78
C LYS A 11 19.03 12.29 -1.28
N VAL A 12 17.85 12.73 -0.83
CA VAL A 12 17.58 13.05 0.58
C VAL A 12 16.95 11.89 1.32
N LEU A 13 16.03 11.16 0.67
CA LEU A 13 15.17 10.20 1.34
C LEU A 13 15.59 8.74 1.10
N TYR A 14 16.34 8.45 0.02
CA TYR A 14 16.76 7.09 -0.30
C TYR A 14 17.87 6.60 0.61
N ASP A 15 17.60 5.53 1.34
CA ASP A 15 18.60 4.83 2.13
C ASP A 15 19.28 3.73 1.30
N LYS A 16 20.61 3.84 1.18
CA LYS A 16 21.40 2.89 0.40
C LYS A 16 21.55 1.54 1.06
N ASP A 17 21.28 1.36 2.34
CA ASP A 17 21.45 0.04 2.98
C ASP A 17 20.18 -0.81 2.86
N THR A 18 19.02 -0.20 3.10
CA THR A 18 17.73 -0.88 3.02
C THR A 18 17.08 -0.82 1.63
N GLY A 19 17.44 0.17 0.81
CA GLY A 19 16.97 0.29 -0.58
C GLY A 19 15.55 0.78 -0.72
N VAL A 20 15.10 1.59 0.23
CA VAL A 20 13.81 2.28 0.22
C VAL A 20 14.00 3.74 0.61
N TRP A 21 12.92 4.51 0.51
CA TRP A 21 12.91 5.90 0.92
C TRP A 21 12.28 6.02 2.31
N TYR A 22 12.84 6.90 3.14
CA TYR A 22 12.29 7.22 4.46
C TYR A 22 12.07 8.72 4.59
N ASP A 23 11.20 9.11 5.49
CA ASP A 23 11.07 10.52 5.87
C ASP A 23 12.34 11.02 6.55
N MET A 24 12.76 12.24 6.23
CA MET A 24 13.90 12.92 6.84
C MET A 24 13.42 13.75 8.03
N ASP A 25 13.97 13.48 9.20
CA ASP A 25 13.85 14.38 10.34
C ASP A 25 14.73 15.61 10.12
N LEU A 26 14.13 16.80 10.02
CA LEU A 26 14.88 18.03 9.77
C LEU A 26 15.62 18.56 11.00
N VAL A 27 15.19 18.16 12.20
CA VAL A 27 15.81 18.57 13.48
C VAL A 27 16.99 17.66 13.77
N GLU A 28 16.74 16.36 13.80
CA GLU A 28 17.74 15.33 14.11
C GLU A 28 18.65 14.98 12.92
N LYS A 29 18.28 15.44 11.72
CA LYS A 29 19.01 15.20 10.45
C LYS A 29 19.25 13.71 10.18
N ASN A 30 18.25 12.88 10.50
CA ASN A 30 18.31 11.44 10.31
C ASN A 30 17.07 10.89 9.60
N LEU A 31 17.21 9.71 9.01
CA LEU A 31 16.11 9.01 8.35
C LEU A 31 15.25 8.29 9.39
N ARG A 32 13.92 8.43 9.29
CA ARG A 32 12.96 7.70 10.11
C ARG A 32 12.72 6.31 9.52
N THR A 33 13.44 5.32 10.02
CA THR A 33 13.54 3.96 9.44
C THR A 33 12.35 3.03 9.73
N LYS A 34 11.23 3.55 10.25
CA LYS A 34 10.01 2.75 10.45
C LYS A 34 9.37 2.41 9.10
N PHE A 35 8.63 1.29 9.07
CA PHE A 35 7.87 0.91 7.89
C PHE A 35 6.63 1.80 7.74
N TYR A 36 6.52 2.41 6.57
CA TYR A 36 5.27 2.92 6.02
C TYR A 36 5.13 2.48 4.55
N PRO A 37 3.90 2.34 4.02
CA PRO A 37 3.70 2.06 2.60
C PRO A 37 4.36 3.09 1.67
N SER A 38 4.46 4.35 2.13
CA SER A 38 5.10 5.45 1.40
C SER A 38 6.58 5.23 1.12
N ASN A 39 7.24 4.34 1.86
CA ASN A 39 8.67 4.06 1.68
C ASN A 39 9.02 3.55 0.28
N ILE A 40 8.03 3.10 -0.50
CA ILE A 40 8.22 2.64 -1.88
C ILE A 40 7.56 3.55 -2.94
N TYR A 41 6.81 4.58 -2.53
CA TYR A 41 6.08 5.45 -3.44
C TYR A 41 6.95 6.22 -4.44
N PRO A 42 8.23 6.51 -4.18
CA PRO A 42 9.08 7.10 -5.20
C PRO A 42 9.23 6.24 -6.46
N LEU A 43 8.92 4.94 -6.44
CA LEU A 43 8.82 4.11 -7.65
C LEU A 43 7.68 4.54 -8.59
N LEU A 44 6.72 5.36 -8.14
CA LEU A 44 5.71 5.99 -8.99
C LEU A 44 6.32 7.01 -9.96
N LEU A 45 7.50 7.55 -9.62
CA LEU A 45 8.23 8.51 -10.41
C LEU A 45 9.33 7.81 -11.19
N GLU A 46 9.37 8.01 -12.51
CA GLU A 46 10.47 7.50 -13.33
C GLU A 46 11.78 8.26 -12.99
N ASN A 47 12.86 7.51 -12.78
CA ASN A 47 14.20 8.09 -12.69
C ASN A 47 15.27 7.09 -13.17
N ASN A 48 15.82 7.36 -14.36
CA ASN A 48 16.85 6.53 -14.98
C ASN A 48 18.21 6.56 -14.26
N LYS A 49 18.37 7.45 -13.26
CA LYS A 49 19.59 7.55 -12.44
C LYS A 49 19.61 6.58 -11.26
N ARG A 50 18.49 5.92 -10.96
CA ARG A 50 18.41 4.95 -9.86
C ARG A 50 19.26 3.71 -10.15
N PRO A 51 19.76 3.03 -9.10
CA PRO A 51 20.42 1.74 -9.26
C PRO A 51 19.54 0.74 -10.01
N LYS A 52 20.13 -0.05 -10.90
CA LYS A 52 19.40 -1.06 -11.71
C LYS A 52 18.69 -2.11 -10.87
N ASP A 53 19.20 -2.37 -9.67
CA ASP A 53 18.67 -3.32 -8.70
C ASP A 53 17.64 -2.71 -7.73
N VAL A 54 17.31 -1.42 -7.83
CA VAL A 54 16.44 -0.72 -6.85
C VAL A 54 15.14 -1.47 -6.56
N CYS A 55 14.51 -2.04 -7.59
CA CYS A 55 13.30 -2.86 -7.42
C CYS A 55 13.57 -4.13 -6.59
N ASP A 56 14.66 -4.85 -6.84
CA ASP A 56 15.00 -6.04 -6.06
C ASP A 56 15.30 -5.71 -4.60
N ARG A 57 15.91 -4.55 -4.34
CA ARG A 57 16.16 -4.06 -2.98
C ARG A 57 14.85 -3.75 -2.24
N VAL A 58 13.93 -3.06 -2.91
CA VAL A 58 12.57 -2.82 -2.39
C VAL A 58 11.88 -4.15 -2.05
N ILE A 59 11.92 -5.14 -2.95
CA ILE A 59 11.31 -6.46 -2.68
C ILE A 59 11.92 -7.14 -1.46
N ASN A 60 13.26 -7.12 -1.34
CA ASN A 60 13.95 -7.68 -0.18
C ASN A 60 13.60 -6.96 1.13
N TYR A 61 13.45 -5.63 1.09
CA TYR A 61 12.97 -4.84 2.22
C TYR A 61 11.56 -5.25 2.64
N LEU A 62 10.63 -5.39 1.69
CA LEU A 62 9.23 -5.75 1.97
C LEU A 62 9.09 -7.14 2.61
N TYR A 63 9.94 -8.10 2.22
CA TYR A 63 9.97 -9.41 2.90
C TYR A 63 10.48 -9.31 4.34
N LYS A 64 11.41 -8.38 4.63
CA LYS A 64 11.97 -8.20 5.98
C LYS A 64 11.08 -7.35 6.89
N SER A 65 10.24 -6.48 6.33
CA SER A 65 9.45 -5.52 7.12
C SER A 65 8.27 -6.15 7.88
N GLY A 66 7.86 -7.37 7.54
CA GLY A 66 6.66 -8.02 8.06
C GLY A 66 5.34 -7.46 7.50
N ALA A 67 5.39 -6.42 6.66
CA ALA A 67 4.20 -5.75 6.12
C ALA A 67 3.35 -6.64 5.19
N LEU A 68 3.91 -7.74 4.69
CA LEU A 68 3.26 -8.67 3.76
C LEU A 68 2.54 -9.84 4.45
N GLU A 69 2.53 -9.90 5.79
CA GLU A 69 2.03 -11.03 6.58
C GLU A 69 0.51 -10.96 6.85
N PHE A 70 -0.12 -9.82 6.55
CA PHE A 70 -1.50 -9.55 6.92
C PHE A 70 -2.51 -10.07 5.88
N LYS A 71 -3.71 -10.40 6.35
CA LYS A 71 -4.75 -11.07 5.55
C LYS A 71 -5.59 -10.12 4.71
N GLY A 72 -5.71 -8.87 5.15
CA GLY A 72 -6.59 -7.86 4.54
C GLY A 72 -5.89 -6.82 3.65
N GLY A 73 -4.60 -6.99 3.37
CA GLY A 73 -3.78 -6.03 2.65
C GLY A 73 -2.54 -5.63 3.46
N ILE A 74 -2.00 -4.45 3.19
CA ILE A 74 -0.89 -3.87 3.97
C ILE A 74 -1.40 -2.89 5.02
N PRO A 75 -0.76 -2.79 6.20
CA PRO A 75 -1.15 -1.80 7.20
C PRO A 75 -0.60 -0.42 6.85
N SER A 76 -1.17 0.63 7.45
CA SER A 76 -0.68 2.00 7.34
C SER A 76 0.69 2.22 7.98
N SER A 77 0.98 1.47 9.03
CA SER A 77 2.28 1.43 9.71
C SER A 77 2.43 0.10 10.44
N MET A 78 3.58 -0.13 11.08
CA MET A 78 3.77 -1.23 12.03
C MET A 78 3.67 -0.79 13.50
N GLU A 79 3.19 0.43 13.77
CA GLU A 79 3.10 0.99 15.12
C GLU A 79 1.90 0.41 15.88
N ARG A 80 2.17 -0.52 16.80
CA ARG A 80 1.13 -1.25 17.56
C ARG A 80 0.64 -0.50 18.79
N ASN A 81 1.40 0.49 19.26
CA ASN A 81 1.09 1.24 20.47
C ASN A 81 0.49 2.62 20.12
N SER A 82 -0.22 2.70 19.00
CA SER A 82 -0.94 3.89 18.55
C SER A 82 -2.44 3.64 18.59
N SER A 83 -3.20 4.67 18.93
CA SER A 83 -4.66 4.72 18.80
C SER A 83 -5.11 5.47 17.54
N GLU A 84 -4.18 5.96 16.71
CA GLU A 84 -4.47 6.79 15.55
C GLU A 84 -4.99 6.00 14.35
N GLN A 85 -5.75 6.67 13.48
CA GLN A 85 -6.41 6.00 12.35
C GLN A 85 -5.44 5.55 11.25
N TRP A 86 -4.30 6.23 11.13
CA TRP A 86 -3.28 5.98 10.11
C TRP A 86 -2.12 5.11 10.64
N ASP A 87 -2.40 4.30 11.66
CA ASP A 87 -1.47 3.32 12.21
C ASP A 87 -2.06 1.91 12.25
N PHE A 88 -1.22 0.94 12.63
CA PHE A 88 -1.64 -0.44 12.80
C PHE A 88 -2.82 -0.53 13.80
N PRO A 89 -3.87 -1.34 13.50
CA PRO A 89 -3.95 -2.35 12.45
C PRO A 89 -4.71 -1.90 11.20
N ASN A 90 -4.89 -0.58 11.01
CA ASN A 90 -5.68 -0.10 9.88
C ASN A 90 -4.91 -0.22 8.57
N GLY A 91 -5.64 -0.50 7.50
CA GLY A 91 -5.21 -0.35 6.13
C GLY A 91 -6.25 0.43 5.34
N TRP A 92 -5.77 1.41 4.57
CA TRP A 92 -6.61 2.29 3.78
C TRP A 92 -6.48 1.97 2.30
N ALA A 93 -7.61 2.02 1.59
CA ALA A 93 -7.68 1.82 0.15
C ALA A 93 -6.62 2.60 -0.65
N PRO A 94 -6.43 3.93 -0.47
CA PRO A 94 -5.40 4.67 -1.20
C PRO A 94 -3.99 4.14 -0.98
N GLN A 95 -3.67 3.69 0.23
CA GLN A 95 -2.34 3.14 0.53
C GLN A 95 -2.12 1.80 -0.17
N GLN A 96 -3.14 0.94 -0.23
CA GLN A 96 -3.09 -0.31 -0.99
C GLN A 96 -2.80 -0.02 -2.46
N HIS A 97 -3.53 0.95 -3.02
CA HIS A 97 -3.44 1.30 -4.43
C HIS A 97 -2.05 1.83 -4.81
N LEU A 98 -1.56 2.85 -4.10
CA LEU A 98 -0.25 3.44 -4.39
C LEU A 98 0.88 2.42 -4.19
N PHE A 99 0.77 1.54 -3.19
CA PHE A 99 1.72 0.46 -2.99
C PHE A 99 1.74 -0.54 -4.16
N VAL A 100 0.56 -0.97 -4.61
CA VAL A 100 0.41 -1.88 -5.76
C VAL A 100 0.99 -1.25 -7.03
N VAL A 101 0.63 0.00 -7.35
CA VAL A 101 1.13 0.68 -8.56
C VAL A 101 2.64 0.91 -8.49
N SER A 102 3.19 1.23 -7.32
CA SER A 102 4.64 1.35 -7.12
C SER A 102 5.38 0.07 -7.49
N LEU A 103 4.83 -1.10 -7.11
CA LEU A 103 5.39 -2.40 -7.48
C LEU A 103 5.23 -2.73 -8.96
N LEU A 104 4.14 -2.30 -9.60
CA LEU A 104 3.91 -2.50 -11.04
C LEU A 104 4.86 -1.67 -11.91
N ASN A 105 5.33 -0.52 -11.42
CA ASN A 105 6.37 0.28 -12.08
C ASN A 105 7.75 -0.39 -12.07
N CYS A 106 7.93 -1.46 -11.30
CA CYS A 106 9.04 -2.39 -11.49
C CYS A 106 8.73 -3.36 -12.64
N HIS A 107 8.64 -2.84 -13.88
CA HIS A 107 8.06 -3.53 -15.05
C HIS A 107 8.55 -4.96 -15.30
N ASN A 108 9.84 -5.24 -15.05
CA ASN A 108 10.45 -6.56 -15.29
C ASN A 108 10.59 -7.41 -14.01
N ASN A 109 10.10 -6.94 -12.87
CA ASN A 109 10.21 -7.65 -11.60
C ASN A 109 9.00 -8.55 -11.35
N THR A 110 9.16 -9.86 -11.62
CA THR A 110 8.09 -10.85 -11.45
C THR A 110 7.68 -11.04 -9.99
N LYS A 111 8.62 -10.92 -9.04
CA LYS A 111 8.34 -10.99 -7.60
C LYS A 111 7.48 -9.81 -7.15
N GLY A 112 7.81 -8.59 -7.59
CA GLY A 112 7.03 -7.38 -7.33
C GLY A 112 5.61 -7.50 -7.86
N LYS A 113 5.42 -7.98 -9.10
CA LYS A 113 4.08 -8.26 -9.66
C LYS A 113 3.31 -9.30 -8.85
N SER A 114 3.99 -10.33 -8.35
CA SER A 114 3.36 -11.36 -7.49
C SER A 114 2.90 -10.79 -6.15
N ILE A 115 3.73 -9.95 -5.51
CA ILE A 115 3.36 -9.25 -4.27
C ILE A 115 2.17 -8.31 -4.53
N ALA A 116 2.23 -7.52 -5.61
CA ALA A 116 1.13 -6.63 -6.00
C ALA A 116 -0.19 -7.40 -6.14
N LYS A 117 -0.19 -8.53 -6.87
CA LYS A 117 -1.37 -9.39 -7.01
C LYS A 117 -1.84 -9.97 -5.68
N LYS A 118 -0.93 -10.38 -4.79
CA LYS A 118 -1.29 -10.87 -3.44
C LYS A 118 -2.04 -9.79 -2.65
N ILE A 119 -1.55 -8.55 -2.63
CA ILE A 119 -2.18 -7.43 -1.92
C ILE A 119 -3.53 -7.08 -2.53
N VAL A 120 -3.63 -7.04 -3.86
CA VAL A 120 -4.91 -6.85 -4.57
C VAL A 120 -5.93 -7.89 -4.16
N ASN A 121 -5.55 -9.17 -4.14
CA ASN A 121 -6.47 -10.25 -3.79
C ASN A 121 -6.92 -10.16 -2.33
N ALA A 122 -5.98 -9.92 -1.42
CA ALA A 122 -6.27 -9.72 0.00
C ALA A 122 -7.28 -8.59 0.21
N PHE A 123 -7.07 -7.44 -0.44
CA PHE A 123 -7.95 -6.28 -0.30
C PHE A 123 -9.32 -6.53 -0.93
N LEU A 124 -9.39 -7.03 -2.18
CA LEU A 124 -10.65 -7.35 -2.85
C LEU A 124 -11.47 -8.39 -2.08
N THR A 125 -10.84 -9.46 -1.58
CA THR A 125 -11.52 -10.46 -0.75
C THR A 125 -12.07 -9.82 0.53
N THR A 126 -11.30 -8.95 1.16
CA THR A 126 -11.71 -8.25 2.39
C THR A 126 -12.93 -7.35 2.14
N THR A 127 -12.89 -6.51 1.10
CA THR A 127 -14.00 -5.64 0.76
C THR A 127 -15.24 -6.43 0.33
N CYS A 128 -15.08 -7.50 -0.45
CA CYS A 128 -16.18 -8.36 -0.85
C CYS A 128 -16.81 -9.09 0.35
N ASN A 129 -16.00 -9.57 1.30
CA ASN A 129 -16.52 -10.20 2.50
C ASN A 129 -17.31 -9.22 3.36
N GLY A 130 -16.83 -7.98 3.52
CA GLY A 130 -17.54 -6.95 4.29
C GLY A 130 -18.88 -6.55 3.69
N PHE A 131 -18.98 -6.55 2.37
CA PHE A 131 -20.18 -6.13 1.65
C PHE A 131 -21.15 -7.29 1.36
N PHE A 132 -20.67 -8.41 0.83
CA PHE A 132 -21.51 -9.52 0.38
C PHE A 132 -21.69 -10.63 1.42
N ASN A 133 -20.72 -10.81 2.34
CA ASN A 133 -20.73 -11.90 3.33
C ASN A 133 -20.46 -11.39 4.76
N PRO A 134 -21.17 -10.35 5.24
CA PRO A 134 -20.88 -9.75 6.53
C PRO A 134 -21.05 -10.78 7.66
N LYS A 135 -20.17 -10.70 8.67
CA LYS A 135 -20.28 -11.51 9.87
C LYS A 135 -21.61 -11.25 10.58
N VAL A 136 -22.15 -12.27 11.25
CA VAL A 136 -23.40 -12.17 12.01
C VAL A 136 -23.34 -10.97 12.96
N GLY A 137 -24.36 -10.11 12.89
CA GLY A 137 -24.44 -8.88 13.69
C GLY A 137 -23.58 -7.70 13.18
N LYS A 138 -22.98 -7.80 12.00
CA LYS A 138 -22.29 -6.70 11.32
C LYS A 138 -23.06 -6.26 10.07
N PRO A 139 -23.07 -4.96 9.73
CA PRO A 139 -23.77 -4.48 8.55
C PRO A 139 -22.98 -4.81 7.27
N ALA A 140 -23.70 -5.09 6.18
CA ALA A 140 -23.15 -5.20 4.83
C ALA A 140 -22.66 -3.82 4.35
N GLN A 141 -21.36 -3.57 4.36
CA GLN A 141 -20.81 -2.25 4.09
C GLN A 141 -19.43 -2.32 3.42
N MET A 142 -19.13 -1.28 2.62
CA MET A 142 -17.76 -0.94 2.24
C MET A 142 -17.26 0.19 3.14
N TRP A 143 -16.23 -0.10 3.94
CA TRP A 143 -15.69 0.83 4.94
C TRP A 143 -14.64 1.77 4.36
N GLU A 144 -14.41 2.90 5.03
CA GLU A 144 -13.32 3.82 4.73
C GLU A 144 -11.93 3.17 4.90
N LYS A 145 -11.81 2.27 5.89
CA LYS A 145 -10.59 1.58 6.33
C LYS A 145 -10.91 0.21 6.89
N TYR A 146 -9.95 -0.71 6.84
CA TYR A 146 -10.12 -2.11 7.27
C TYR A 146 -9.04 -2.51 8.26
N ASP A 147 -9.38 -3.42 9.18
CA ASP A 147 -8.40 -4.08 10.05
C ASP A 147 -7.67 -5.16 9.25
N VAL A 148 -6.44 -4.88 8.83
CA VAL A 148 -5.72 -5.76 7.89
C VAL A 148 -5.31 -7.10 8.49
N ARG A 149 -5.39 -7.26 9.82
CA ARG A 149 -5.13 -8.55 10.47
C ARG A 149 -6.10 -9.63 9.98
N PHE A 150 -7.27 -9.23 9.50
CA PHE A 150 -8.33 -10.11 9.06
C PHE A 150 -8.72 -9.85 7.61
N GLY A 151 -9.24 -10.88 6.95
CA GLY A 151 -9.82 -10.79 5.61
C GLY A 151 -11.34 -10.87 5.60
N ASP A 152 -12.00 -10.67 6.75
CA ASP A 152 -13.45 -10.85 6.92
C ASP A 152 -14.27 -9.58 6.71
N GLY A 153 -13.63 -8.50 6.26
CA GLY A 153 -14.29 -7.25 5.90
C GLY A 153 -14.74 -6.38 7.07
N ARG A 154 -14.26 -6.65 8.29
CA ARG A 154 -14.47 -5.76 9.43
C ARG A 154 -13.79 -4.40 9.19
N SER A 155 -14.43 -3.33 9.66
CA SER A 155 -13.84 -2.00 9.63
C SER A 155 -12.57 -1.94 10.47
N GLY A 156 -11.67 -1.02 10.11
CA GLY A 156 -10.66 -0.53 11.03
C GLY A 156 -11.29 0.33 12.13
N PHE A 157 -10.46 0.89 13.00
CA PHE A 157 -10.88 1.64 14.20
C PHE A 157 -9.85 2.70 14.60
N GLY A 158 -10.09 3.40 15.71
CA GLY A 158 -9.16 4.39 16.25
C GLY A 158 -9.38 5.80 15.72
N GLY A 159 -8.60 6.72 16.29
CA GLY A 159 -8.60 8.18 16.11
C GLY A 159 -9.89 8.87 16.52
N GLU A 160 -10.12 10.02 15.88
CA GLU A 160 -11.04 11.05 16.36
C GLU A 160 -12.53 10.76 16.17
N TYR A 161 -12.91 9.84 15.28
CA TYR A 161 -14.31 9.62 14.92
C TYR A 161 -14.63 8.16 14.53
N PRO A 162 -15.91 7.73 14.63
CA PRO A 162 -16.32 6.37 14.29
C PRO A 162 -16.14 6.01 12.80
N PRO A 163 -15.91 4.74 12.45
CA PRO A 163 -15.74 4.34 11.05
C PRO A 163 -16.90 4.73 10.12
N GLN A 164 -16.57 5.23 8.93
CA GLN A 164 -17.53 5.64 7.89
C GLN A 164 -17.73 4.55 6.81
N SER A 165 -18.90 4.52 6.17
CA SER A 165 -19.26 3.53 5.15
C SER A 165 -19.63 4.16 3.78
N GLY A 166 -19.69 3.33 2.73
CA GLY A 166 -19.94 3.74 1.34
C GLY A 166 -18.76 4.42 0.64
N PHE A 167 -17.59 4.44 1.29
CA PHE A 167 -16.55 5.44 1.08
C PHE A 167 -15.92 5.48 -0.32
N GLY A 168 -15.83 6.68 -0.90
CA GLY A 168 -15.47 6.90 -2.32
C GLY A 168 -14.13 6.28 -2.75
N TRP A 169 -13.05 6.45 -1.98
CA TRP A 169 -11.76 5.83 -2.35
C TRP A 169 -11.79 4.31 -2.29
N THR A 170 -12.64 3.71 -1.45
CA THR A 170 -12.68 2.25 -1.30
C THR A 170 -13.31 1.67 -2.54
N ASN A 171 -14.42 2.25 -2.97
CA ASN A 171 -15.11 1.90 -4.19
C ASN A 171 -14.19 2.09 -5.40
N GLY A 172 -13.51 3.24 -5.49
CA GLY A 172 -12.59 3.54 -6.58
C GLY A 172 -11.43 2.56 -6.69
N VAL A 173 -10.78 2.23 -5.57
CA VAL A 173 -9.65 1.29 -5.55
C VAL A 173 -10.08 -0.13 -5.87
N VAL A 174 -11.25 -0.58 -5.39
CA VAL A 174 -11.79 -1.89 -5.76
C VAL A 174 -11.99 -2.00 -7.26
N LEU A 175 -12.60 -0.98 -7.89
CA LEU A 175 -12.80 -0.95 -9.34
C LEU A 175 -11.47 -0.93 -10.10
N GLU A 176 -10.51 -0.13 -9.63
CA GLU A 176 -9.19 -0.02 -10.24
C GLU A 176 -8.39 -1.33 -10.15
N PHE A 177 -8.47 -2.03 -9.02
CA PHE A 177 -7.85 -3.34 -8.86
C PHE A 177 -8.46 -4.41 -9.77
N ILE A 178 -9.79 -4.40 -9.94
CA ILE A 178 -10.46 -5.26 -10.92
C ILE A 178 -9.95 -4.92 -12.32
N ARG A 179 -9.89 -3.63 -12.68
CA ARG A 179 -9.38 -3.17 -13.98
C ARG A 179 -7.95 -3.66 -14.23
N LEU A 180 -7.03 -3.41 -13.30
CA LEU A 180 -5.61 -3.71 -13.45
C LEU A 180 -5.27 -5.20 -13.50
N PHE A 181 -6.01 -6.06 -12.78
CA PHE A 181 -5.63 -7.47 -12.60
C PHE A 181 -6.61 -8.49 -13.17
N TYR A 182 -7.85 -8.08 -13.46
CA TYR A 182 -8.96 -8.98 -13.78
C TYR A 182 -9.74 -8.62 -15.04
N THR A 183 -9.35 -7.55 -15.73
CA THR A 183 -9.92 -7.22 -17.04
C THR A 183 -8.88 -7.39 -18.15
N ASN A 184 -9.30 -7.93 -19.29
CA ASN A 184 -8.46 -8.06 -20.49
C ASN A 184 -8.62 -6.84 -21.41
N LEU A 185 -8.66 -5.61 -20.86
CA LEU A 185 -8.95 -4.41 -21.67
C LEU A 185 -7.88 -4.09 -22.72
N GLU A 186 -6.66 -4.62 -22.60
CA GLU A 186 -5.62 -4.48 -23.63
C GLU A 186 -5.84 -5.35 -24.87
N LYS A 187 -6.68 -6.39 -24.80
CA LYS A 187 -7.00 -7.26 -25.95
C LYS A 187 -8.12 -6.74 -26.84
N VAL A 188 -8.83 -5.69 -26.44
CA VAL A 188 -10.00 -5.14 -27.16
C VAL A 188 -9.61 -3.99 -28.10
N LYS A 189 -8.32 -3.60 -28.13
CA LYS A 189 -7.80 -2.52 -28.99
C LYS A 189 -7.06 -2.99 -30.26
N ASN A 190 -7.16 -4.28 -30.61
CA ASN A 190 -6.63 -4.83 -31.87
C ASN A 190 -7.76 -5.31 -32.76
#